data_AF-I2H4Z5-F1
#
_entry.id   AF-I2H4Z5-F1
#
_cell.length_a   1.000
_cell.length_b   1.000
_cell.length_c   1.000
_cell.angle_alpha   90.00
_cell.angle_beta   90.00
_cell.angle_gamma   90.00
#
_symmetry.space_group_name_H-M   'P 1'
#
loop_
_entity.id
_entity.type
_entity.pdbx_description
1 polymer ?
#
loop_
_entity_poly.entity_id
_entity_poly.type
_entity_poly.pdbx_seq_one_letter_code
_entity_poly.pdbx_strand_id
1 'polypeptide(L)' 'MRPSPFLLNAAKKAAKSSGPPVELTPLFVAIGVALCSGTFFTYKKFAYDTSLRLKENPNQSGLEAVLAKAENKSD' A
#
# COMPACT_ATOMS: atom_id res chain seq x y z
N MET A 1 6.00 -4.40 -33.35
CA MET A 1 5.75 -5.80 -33.78
C MET A 1 4.88 -6.46 -32.71
N ARG A 2 3.71 -7.01 -33.06
CA ARG A 2 2.89 -7.78 -32.11
C ARG A 2 3.25 -9.26 -32.26
N PRO A 3 3.62 -9.97 -31.18
CA PRO A 3 3.96 -11.38 -31.27
C PRO A 3 2.76 -12.20 -31.76
N SER A 4 3.02 -13.21 -32.57
CA SER A 4 1.96 -14.06 -33.13
C SER A 4 1.22 -14.78 -31.98
N PRO A 5 -0.11 -14.93 -32.08
CA PRO A 5 -0.91 -15.58 -31.04
C PRO A 5 -0.46 -17.03 -30.78
N PHE A 6 0.12 -17.69 -31.79
CA PHE A 6 0.69 -19.03 -31.66
C PHE A 6 1.91 -19.06 -30.71
N LEU A 7 2.86 -18.13 -30.87
CA LEU A 7 4.02 -18.02 -29.98
C LEU A 7 3.60 -17.66 -28.55
N LEU A 8 2.61 -16.77 -28.40
CA LEU A 8 2.06 -16.42 -27.09
C LEU A 8 1.39 -17.63 -26.40
N ASN A 9 0.65 -18.45 -27.15
CA ASN A 9 -0.01 -19.63 -26.59
C ASN A 9 0.98 -20.73 -26.23
N ALA A 10 2.05 -20.92 -27.02
CA ALA A 10 3.14 -21.84 -26.71
C ALA A 10 3.91 -21.41 -25.45
N ALA A 11 4.25 -20.12 -25.33
CA ALA A 11 4.89 -19.56 -24.15
C ALA A 11 4.01 -19.68 -22.89
N LYS A 12 2.70 -19.41 -23.01
CA LYS A 12 1.73 -19.59 -21.91
C LYS A 12 1.63 -21.06 -21.48
N LYS A 13 1.68 -22.01 -22.41
CA LYS A 13 1.61 -23.44 -22.11
C LYS A 13 2.91 -23.96 -21.46
N ALA A 14 4.06 -23.49 -21.95
CA ALA A 14 5.38 -23.78 -21.34
C ALA A 14 5.48 -23.23 -19.91
N ALA A 15 5.07 -21.96 -19.71
CA ALA A 15 5.03 -21.32 -18.39
C ALA A 15 4.05 -21.97 -17.41
N LYS A 16 3.06 -22.74 -17.89
CA LYS A 16 2.11 -23.51 -17.05
C LYS A 16 2.65 -24.88 -16.63
N SER A 17 3.65 -25.40 -17.34
CA SER A 17 4.18 -26.76 -17.17
C SER A 17 5.42 -26.84 -16.29
N SER A 18 6.23 -25.77 -16.25
CA SER A 18 7.32 -25.62 -15.30
C SER A 18 6.89 -24.57 -14.29
N GLY A 19 6.78 -24.95 -13.01
CA GLY A 19 6.47 -24.02 -11.92
C GLY A 19 7.40 -22.78 -11.92
N PRO A 20 7.08 -21.76 -11.09
CA PRO A 20 7.92 -20.57 -11.02
C PRO A 20 9.38 -20.97 -10.74
N PRO A 21 10.35 -20.38 -11.45
CA PRO A 21 11.75 -20.73 -11.25
C PRO A 21 12.14 -20.42 -9.81
N VAL A 22 12.82 -21.38 -9.16
CA VAL A 22 13.13 -21.33 -7.72
C VAL A 22 13.98 -20.10 -7.37
N GLU A 23 14.76 -19.60 -8.32
CA GLU A 23 15.55 -18.37 -8.21
C GLU A 23 14.71 -17.10 -8.01
N LEU A 24 13.44 -17.09 -8.44
CA LEU A 24 12.52 -15.95 -8.25
C LEU A 24 11.75 -16.02 -6.91
N THR A 25 11.80 -17.14 -6.20
CA THR A 25 11.15 -17.27 -4.88
C THR A 25 11.54 -16.16 -3.88
N PRO A 26 12.80 -15.70 -3.75
CA PRO A 26 13.13 -14.59 -2.85
C PRO A 26 12.41 -13.29 -3.24
N LEU A 27 12.23 -13.02 -4.54
CA LEU A 27 11.50 -11.84 -5.00
C LEU A 27 10.02 -11.93 -4.63
N PHE A 28 9.39 -13.09 -4.81
CA PHE A 28 7.99 -13.29 -4.44
C PHE A 28 7.76 -13.21 -2.93
N VAL A 29 8.69 -13.74 -2.12
CA VAL A 29 8.65 -13.59 -0.66
C VAL A 29 8.75 -12.13 -0.27
N ALA A 30 9.70 -11.37 -0.84
CA ALA A 30 9.85 -9.95 -0.55
C ALA A 30 8.57 -9.16 -0.88
N ILE A 31 7.96 -9.42 -2.04
CA ILE A 31 6.69 -8.80 -2.44
C ILE A 31 5.56 -9.20 -1.47
N GLY A 32 5.48 -10.48 -1.10
CA GLY A 32 4.48 -10.96 -0.14
C GLY A 32 4.60 -10.26 1.22
N VAL A 33 5.82 -10.14 1.75
CA VAL A 33 6.10 -9.43 2.99
C VAL A 33 5.74 -7.94 2.86
N ALA A 34 6.06 -7.30 1.74
CA ALA A 34 5.71 -5.90 1.48
C ALA A 34 4.19 -5.69 1.46
N LEU A 35 3.43 -6.59 0.83
CA LEU A 35 1.97 -6.50 0.78
C LEU A 35 1.33 -6.76 2.15
N CYS A 36 1.75 -7.82 2.86
CA CYS A 36 1.22 -8.13 4.19
C CYS A 36 1.55 -7.04 5.22
N SER A 37 2.78 -6.51 5.20
CA SER A 37 3.17 -5.42 6.10
C SER A 37 2.44 -4.14 5.75
N GLY A 38 2.34 -3.79 4.45
CA GLY A 38 1.60 -2.63 3.98
C GLY A 38 0.13 -2.66 4.41
N THR A 39 -0.57 -3.78 4.22
CA THR A 39 -1.98 -3.90 4.64
C THR A 39 -2.13 -3.86 6.16
N PHE A 40 -1.28 -4.56 6.91
CA PHE A 40 -1.32 -4.54 8.37
C PHE A 40 -1.08 -3.15 8.95
N PHE A 41 -0.03 -2.45 8.52
CA PHE A 41 0.29 -1.11 9.02
C PHE A 41 -0.75 -0.08 8.59
N THR A 42 -1.27 -0.18 7.37
CA THR A 42 -2.35 0.69 6.89
C THR A 42 -3.62 0.47 7.70
N TYR A 43 -4.03 -0.77 7.92
CA TYR A 43 -5.17 -1.10 8.79
C TYR A 43 -4.95 -0.58 10.21
N LYS A 44 -3.77 -0.84 10.79
CA LYS A 44 -3.43 -0.35 12.14
C LYS A 44 -3.50 1.17 12.23
N LYS A 45 -2.99 1.88 11.21
CA LYS A 45 -3.04 3.35 11.12
C LYS A 45 -4.49 3.84 11.01
N PHE A 46 -5.33 3.20 10.22
CA PHE A 46 -6.71 3.64 10.04
C PHE A 46 -7.65 3.26 11.20
N ALA A 47 -7.41 2.12 11.86
CA ALA A 47 -8.28 1.63 12.91
C ALA A 47 -7.95 2.18 14.30
N TYR A 48 -6.66 2.37 14.61
CA TYR A 48 -6.21 2.71 15.96
C TYR A 48 -5.47 4.03 16.05
N ASP A 49 -5.06 4.62 14.93
CA ASP A 49 -4.44 5.93 15.00
C ASP A 49 -5.51 7.00 15.13
N THR A 50 -5.61 7.54 16.34
CA THR A 50 -6.45 8.69 16.62
C THR A 50 -6.03 9.91 15.83
N SER A 51 -4.82 10.01 15.25
CA SER A 51 -4.41 11.19 14.47
C SER A 51 -5.20 11.39 13.17
N LEU A 52 -5.99 10.40 12.74
CA LEU A 52 -6.67 10.45 11.45
C LEU A 52 -8.14 10.87 11.58
N ARG A 53 -8.48 11.95 10.88
CA ARG A 53 -9.78 12.64 10.91
C ARG A 53 -10.98 11.83 10.40
N LEU A 54 -10.77 10.59 9.95
CA LEU A 54 -11.72 9.84 9.12
C LEU A 54 -12.79 9.06 9.89
N LYS A 55 -12.59 8.72 11.18
CA LYS A 55 -13.52 7.80 11.87
C LYS A 55 -14.38 8.45 12.94
N GLU A 56 -13.82 9.19 13.90
CA GLU A 56 -14.60 9.54 15.11
C GLU A 56 -14.35 10.94 15.69
N ASN A 57 -13.53 11.80 15.08
CA ASN A 57 -13.15 13.07 15.72
C ASN A 57 -13.21 14.28 14.77
N PRO A 58 -14.41 14.86 14.55
CA PRO A 58 -14.59 16.03 13.68
C PRO A 58 -13.80 17.27 14.16
N ASN A 59 -13.49 17.34 15.46
CA ASN A 59 -12.77 18.45 16.10
C ASN A 59 -11.24 18.31 16.06
N GLN A 60 -10.71 17.21 15.51
CA GLN A 60 -9.27 16.95 15.50
C GLN A 60 -8.51 17.64 14.37
N SER A 61 -9.16 18.59 13.68
CA SER A 61 -8.39 19.53 12.89
C SER A 61 -7.48 20.29 13.85
N GLY A 62 -6.16 20.29 13.60
CA GLY A 62 -5.23 21.22 14.27
C GLY A 62 -5.54 22.70 14.04
N LEU A 63 -6.73 23.03 13.51
CA LEU A 63 -7.27 24.35 13.30
C LEU A 63 -7.39 25.11 14.62
N GLU A 64 -7.82 24.49 15.73
CA GLU A 64 -7.80 25.15 17.05
C GLU A 64 -6.38 25.52 17.48
N ALA A 65 -5.42 24.61 17.29
CA ALA A 65 -4.01 24.90 17.60
C ALA A 65 -3.42 26.00 16.70
N VAL A 66 -3.87 26.10 15.44
CA VAL A 66 -3.47 27.15 14.50
C VAL A 66 -4.14 28.49 14.86
N LEU A 67 -5.42 28.49 15.22
CA LEU A 67 -6.17 29.67 15.66
C LEU A 67 -5.61 30.22 16.98
N ALA A 68 -5.39 29.37 17.98
CA ALA A 68 -4.77 29.77 19.24
C ALA A 68 -3.34 30.32 19.02
N LYS A 69 -2.58 29.76 18.07
CA LYS A 69 -1.25 30.27 17.71
C LYS A 69 -1.30 31.60 16.95
N ALA A 70 -2.40 31.89 16.25
CA ALA A 70 -2.61 33.18 15.60
C ALA A 70 -2.99 34.26 16.64
N GLU A 71 -3.88 33.95 17.58
CA GLU A 71 -4.31 34.87 18.65
C GLU A 71 -3.18 35.23 19.62
N ASN A 72 -2.35 34.27 20.04
CA ASN A 72 -1.20 34.54 20.92
C ASN A 72 -0.03 35.30 20.24
N LYS A 73 -0.11 35.53 18.92
CA LYS A 73 0.94 36.23 18.16
C LYS A 73 0.57 37.69 17.84
N SER A 74 -0.65 38.09 18.22
CA SER A 74 -1.19 39.45 18.04
C SER A 74 -1.11 40.31 19.30
N ASP A 75 -0.57 39.80 20.40
CA ASP A 75 -0.08 40.55 21.57
C ASP A 75 1.45 40.66 21.54
#